data_AF-A0A0Q4Q6H7-F1
#
_entry.id   AF-A0A0Q4Q6H7-F1
#
_cell.length_a   1.000
_cell.length_b   1.000
_cell.length_c   1.000
_cell.angle_alpha   90.00
_cell.angle_beta   90.00
_cell.angle_gamma   90.00
#
_symmetry.space_group_name_H-M   'P 1'
#
loop_
_entity.id
_entity.type
_entity.pdbx_description
1 polymer ?
#
loop_
_entity_poly.entity_id
_entity_poly.type
_entity_poly.pdbx_seq_one_letter_code
_entity_poly.pdbx_strand_id
1 'polypeptide(L)'
;MKYKFNKMTKSLVVILALGTVLQLGSVLAKNALTDQKTTVNTNKTFQNAATLSLSQTALDQIKEADGATYARNLANYESMVKTLQVDEKFQKELDRLAAAGSSLPDLLIAYEFLYQNYGKMQDLEQLALERSKGNDWETIMEQYHSSHKAFVPRAFEADELEQWMSNPKLGSDDIMIADTLSFVSGAAMEDLLKEKLEANKSWQEISTSLDILNGSLSLPRLQITKEQLNKYVQKGKFTEQQVAEAFVLAQKLGLTPESVIAKKKAGTSDEAIMAKAYTDKYN
;
A
#
# COMPACT_ATOMS: atom_id res chain seq x y z
N MET A 1 -17.68 25.92 -49.61
CA MET A 1 -18.12 25.16 -48.41
C MET A 1 -16.93 24.42 -47.84
N LYS A 2 -16.39 24.85 -46.69
CA LYS A 2 -15.27 24.20 -46.00
C LYS A 2 -15.84 23.47 -44.78
N TYR A 3 -15.93 22.13 -44.84
CA TYR A 3 -16.26 21.31 -43.68
C TYR A 3 -15.02 21.11 -42.83
N LYS A 4 -14.99 21.73 -41.64
CA LYS A 4 -14.03 21.40 -40.58
C LYS A 4 -14.56 20.20 -39.80
N PHE A 5 -13.94 19.03 -39.99
CA PHE A 5 -14.13 17.88 -39.11
C PHE A 5 -13.30 18.11 -37.84
N ASN A 6 -13.96 18.43 -36.73
CA ASN A 6 -13.32 18.49 -35.42
C ASN A 6 -13.49 17.10 -34.76
N LYS A 7 -12.50 16.20 -34.95
CA LYS A 7 -12.46 14.93 -34.23
C LYS A 7 -11.96 15.19 -32.80
N MET A 8 -12.90 15.29 -31.86
CA MET A 8 -12.62 15.26 -30.43
C MET A 8 -12.40 13.80 -30.01
N THR A 9 -11.16 13.31 -30.12
CA THR A 9 -10.76 12.05 -29.52
C THR A 9 -10.67 12.24 -28.01
N LYS A 10 -11.57 11.59 -27.26
CA LYS A 10 -11.49 11.46 -25.80
C LYS A 10 -10.34 10.51 -25.48
N SER A 11 -9.14 11.05 -25.23
CA SER A 11 -8.04 10.26 -24.71
C SER A 11 -8.24 10.04 -23.21
N LEU A 12 -8.52 8.80 -22.82
CA LEU A 12 -8.47 8.35 -21.43
C LEU A 12 -7.00 8.08 -21.11
N VAL A 13 -6.41 8.82 -20.16
CA VAL A 13 -5.06 8.53 -19.67
C VAL A 13 -5.22 7.66 -18.42
N VAL A 14 -4.84 6.39 -18.52
CA VAL A 14 -4.78 5.47 -17.38
C VAL A 14 -3.35 5.50 -16.86
N ILE A 15 -3.13 6.10 -15.70
CA ILE A 15 -1.84 6.04 -15.00
C ILE A 15 -1.92 4.86 -14.03
N LEU A 16 -1.13 3.82 -14.29
CA LEU A 16 -0.88 2.74 -13.34
C LEU A 16 0.02 3.29 -12.25
N ALA A 17 -0.53 3.45 -11.05
CA ALA A 17 0.21 3.87 -9.88
C ALA A 17 0.24 2.73 -8.87
N LEU A 18 1.42 2.22 -8.55
CA LEU A 18 1.61 1.15 -7.56
C LEU A 18 1.43 1.72 -6.14
N GLY A 19 0.43 1.24 -5.42
CA GLY A 19 -0.02 1.86 -4.18
C GLY A 19 -1.34 1.34 -3.62
N THR A 20 -1.30 0.17 -3.00
CA THR A 20 -2.46 -0.55 -2.48
C THR A 20 -3.29 0.26 -1.50
N VAL A 21 -4.40 0.85 -1.93
CA VAL A 21 -5.46 1.25 -0.98
C VAL A 21 -6.81 0.70 -1.39
N LEU A 22 -7.26 -0.24 -0.57
CA LEU A 22 -8.65 -0.64 -0.43
C LEU A 22 -9.51 0.59 -0.19
N GLN A 23 -10.67 0.66 -0.84
CA GLN A 23 -11.70 1.70 -0.65
C GLN A 23 -12.32 1.65 0.77
N LEU A 24 -11.52 1.79 1.83
CA LEU A 24 -11.95 1.74 3.23
C LEU A 24 -12.12 3.13 3.85
N GLY A 25 -11.70 4.20 3.16
CA GLY A 25 -11.92 5.58 3.59
C GLY A 25 -13.40 5.94 3.82
N SER A 26 -14.33 5.16 3.26
CA SER A 26 -15.77 5.29 3.52
C SER A 26 -16.32 4.25 4.50
N VAL A 27 -15.59 3.18 4.82
CA VAL A 27 -16.04 2.13 5.77
C VAL A 27 -15.68 2.49 7.20
N LEU A 28 -14.51 3.10 7.46
CA LEU A 28 -14.15 3.54 8.81
C LEU A 28 -14.93 4.79 9.25
N ALA A 29 -15.25 5.71 8.33
CA ALA A 29 -16.13 6.84 8.64
C ALA A 29 -17.61 6.43 8.85
N LYS A 30 -18.05 5.29 8.29
CA LYS A 30 -19.43 4.77 8.45
C LYS A 30 -19.61 3.83 9.63
N ASN A 31 -18.58 3.13 10.08
CA ASN A 31 -18.65 2.28 11.27
C ASN A 31 -18.73 3.07 12.59
N ALA A 32 -18.41 4.37 12.57
CA ALA A 32 -18.72 5.26 13.68
C ALA A 32 -20.20 5.71 13.73
N LEU A 33 -21.00 5.43 12.69
CA LEU A 33 -22.32 6.05 12.52
C LEU A 33 -23.46 5.14 12.03
N THR A 34 -23.26 3.83 11.86
CA THR A 34 -24.36 2.98 11.35
C THR A 34 -24.32 1.54 11.84
N ASP A 35 -25.04 1.29 12.93
CA ASP A 35 -25.66 -0.01 13.21
C ASP A 35 -26.77 -0.25 12.17
N GLN A 36 -26.46 -0.90 11.05
CA GLN A 36 -27.51 -1.57 10.26
C GLN A 36 -26.97 -2.77 9.47
N LYS A 37 -27.45 -3.94 9.89
CA LYS A 37 -27.36 -5.25 9.23
C LYS A 37 -27.66 -5.13 7.73
N THR A 38 -26.68 -5.45 6.90
CA THR A 38 -26.95 -5.97 5.55
C THR A 38 -26.07 -7.20 5.31
N THR A 39 -26.71 -8.35 5.19
CA THR A 39 -26.10 -9.66 4.95
C THR A 39 -25.73 -9.76 3.46
N VAL A 40 -24.43 -9.80 3.15
CA VAL A 40 -23.93 -10.19 1.83
C VAL A 40 -23.40 -11.61 1.92
N ASN A 41 -23.94 -12.48 1.07
CA ASN A 41 -23.58 -13.89 0.94
C ASN A 41 -22.26 -14.01 0.15
N THR A 42 -21.15 -14.19 0.86
CA THR A 42 -19.87 -14.63 0.27
C THR A 42 -19.53 -16.03 0.78
N ASN A 43 -19.92 -17.03 0.01
CA ASN A 43 -19.44 -18.41 0.18
C ASN A 43 -18.00 -18.51 -0.33
N LYS A 44 -17.03 -18.28 0.57
CA LYS A 44 -15.75 -18.99 0.60
C LYS A 44 -15.31 -19.10 2.04
N THR A 45 -15.42 -20.31 2.56
CA THR A 45 -15.02 -20.74 3.89
C THR A 45 -13.49 -20.60 4.03
N PHE A 46 -13.01 -19.44 4.48
CA PHE A 46 -11.74 -19.34 5.18
C PHE A 46 -11.98 -19.68 6.65
N GLN A 47 -12.18 -20.98 6.93
CA GLN A 47 -12.12 -21.51 8.28
C GLN A 47 -10.66 -21.70 8.66
N ASN A 48 -10.06 -20.60 9.07
CA ASN A 48 -9.04 -20.54 10.12
C ASN A 48 -9.07 -19.10 10.56
N ALA A 49 -9.99 -18.78 11.48
CA ALA A 49 -9.81 -17.62 12.33
C ALA A 49 -8.64 -17.95 13.26
N ALA A 50 -7.42 -17.92 12.70
CA ALA A 50 -6.22 -17.76 13.51
C ALA A 50 -6.54 -16.57 14.41
N THR A 51 -6.50 -16.80 15.72
CA THR A 51 -6.84 -15.79 16.71
C THR A 51 -5.98 -14.57 16.40
N LEU A 52 -6.61 -13.51 15.91
CA LEU A 52 -6.00 -12.21 15.61
C LEU A 52 -5.59 -11.58 16.94
N SER A 53 -4.55 -12.11 17.56
CA SER A 53 -4.15 -11.72 18.90
C SER A 53 -2.65 -11.77 19.02
N LEU A 54 -2.06 -10.63 19.39
CA LEU A 54 -0.70 -10.55 19.90
C LEU A 54 -0.56 -11.49 21.11
N SER A 55 0.65 -11.98 21.37
CA SER A 55 0.96 -12.77 22.54
C SER A 55 0.71 -11.98 23.83
N GLN A 56 0.44 -12.68 24.94
CA GLN A 56 0.29 -12.02 26.24
C GLN A 56 1.52 -11.17 26.59
N THR A 57 2.72 -11.63 26.25
CA THR A 57 3.96 -10.87 26.44
C THR A 57 3.94 -9.54 25.70
N ALA A 58 3.56 -9.52 24.42
CA ALA A 58 3.43 -8.27 23.67
C ALA A 58 2.33 -7.38 24.25
N LEU A 59 1.17 -7.94 24.62
CA LEU A 59 0.08 -7.17 25.24
C LEU A 59 0.53 -6.52 26.56
N ASP A 60 1.26 -7.25 27.41
CA ASP A 60 1.79 -6.74 28.66
C ASP A 60 2.79 -5.60 28.41
N GLN A 61 3.71 -5.77 27.45
CA GLN A 61 4.67 -4.72 27.05
C GLN A 61 3.98 -3.46 26.54
N ILE A 62 2.97 -3.59 25.67
CA ILE A 62 2.21 -2.44 25.14
C ILE A 62 1.49 -1.72 26.28
N LYS A 63 0.89 -2.47 27.20
CA LYS A 63 0.15 -1.90 28.34
C LYS A 63 1.07 -1.21 29.35
N GLU A 64 2.28 -1.74 29.56
CA GLU A 64 3.29 -1.13 30.42
C GLU A 64 3.84 0.17 29.81
N ALA A 65 4.10 0.18 28.50
CA ALA A 65 4.64 1.34 27.79
C ALA A 65 3.62 2.49 27.67
N ASP A 66 2.36 2.19 27.32
CA ASP A 66 1.30 3.20 27.20
C ASP A 66 -0.09 2.61 27.46
N GLY A 67 -0.40 2.42 28.75
CA GLY A 67 -1.69 1.92 29.20
C GLY A 67 -2.89 2.83 28.84
N ALA A 68 -2.67 4.12 28.57
CA ALA A 68 -3.74 5.06 28.24
C ALA A 68 -4.24 4.84 26.81
N THR A 69 -3.34 4.49 25.88
CA THR A 69 -3.69 4.30 24.47
C THR A 69 -3.81 2.82 24.06
N TYR A 70 -3.50 1.88 24.96
CA TYR A 70 -3.53 0.42 24.76
C TYR A 70 -4.73 -0.08 23.93
N ALA A 71 -5.96 0.23 24.34
CA ALA A 71 -7.16 -0.29 23.67
C ALA A 71 -7.30 0.23 22.23
N ARG A 72 -6.93 1.49 21.99
CA ARG A 72 -6.92 2.10 20.66
C ARG A 72 -5.84 1.46 19.79
N ASN A 73 -4.64 1.25 20.32
CA ASN A 73 -3.54 0.66 19.57
C ASN A 73 -3.83 -0.80 19.18
N LEU A 74 -4.47 -1.57 20.06
CA LEU A 74 -4.90 -2.93 19.75
C LEU A 74 -5.97 -2.95 18.66
N ALA A 75 -6.98 -2.08 18.74
CA ALA A 75 -7.99 -1.93 17.69
C ALA A 75 -7.37 -1.52 16.34
N ASN A 76 -6.37 -0.64 16.35
CA ASN A 76 -5.61 -0.25 15.16
C ASN A 76 -4.84 -1.43 14.55
N TYR A 77 -4.19 -2.25 15.39
CA TYR A 77 -3.49 -3.47 14.96
C TYR A 77 -4.47 -4.46 14.28
N GLU A 78 -5.57 -4.79 14.95
CA GLU A 78 -6.59 -5.71 14.40
C GLU A 78 -7.15 -5.19 13.08
N SER A 79 -7.44 -3.89 13.01
CA SER A 79 -7.91 -3.23 11.79
C SER A 79 -6.88 -3.31 10.67
N MET A 80 -5.59 -3.04 10.95
CA MET A 80 -4.53 -3.13 9.95
C MET A 80 -4.34 -4.57 9.45
N VAL A 81 -4.24 -5.55 10.36
CA VAL A 81 -4.07 -6.97 10.00
C VAL A 81 -5.19 -7.45 9.10
N LYS A 82 -6.44 -7.12 9.45
CA LYS A 82 -7.62 -7.46 8.64
C LYS A 82 -7.64 -6.73 7.30
N THR A 83 -7.33 -5.45 7.31
CA THR A 83 -7.39 -4.59 6.11
C THR A 83 -6.32 -5.01 5.10
N LEU A 84 -5.08 -5.13 5.53
CA LEU A 84 -3.95 -5.46 4.64
C LEU A 84 -3.83 -6.96 4.37
N GLN A 85 -4.68 -7.78 5.02
CA GLN A 85 -4.61 -9.25 4.99
C GLN A 85 -3.20 -9.72 5.35
N VAL A 86 -2.70 -9.28 6.50
CA VAL A 86 -1.32 -9.57 6.92
C VAL A 86 -1.17 -11.07 7.15
N ASP A 87 -0.19 -11.68 6.50
CA ASP A 87 0.12 -13.10 6.62
C ASP A 87 0.49 -13.49 8.06
N GLU A 88 0.16 -14.71 8.49
CA GLU A 88 0.47 -15.19 9.85
C GLU A 88 1.98 -15.13 10.17
N LYS A 89 2.83 -15.40 9.18
CA LYS A 89 4.30 -15.25 9.32
C LYS A 89 4.65 -13.83 9.74
N PHE A 90 4.01 -12.84 9.15
CA PHE A 90 4.27 -11.43 9.42
C PHE A 90 3.61 -10.94 10.70
N GLN A 91 2.44 -11.48 11.07
CA GLN A 91 1.84 -11.22 12.38
C GLN A 91 2.73 -11.71 13.53
N LYS A 92 3.36 -12.88 13.39
CA LYS A 92 4.32 -13.40 14.38
C LYS A 92 5.55 -12.50 14.53
N GLU A 93 6.00 -11.89 13.44
CA GLU A 93 7.14 -10.97 13.50
C GLU A 93 6.76 -9.64 14.16
N LEU A 94 5.57 -9.10 13.87
CA LEU A 94 5.02 -7.95 14.59
C LEU A 94 4.87 -8.23 16.09
N ASP A 95 4.37 -9.41 16.46
CA ASP A 95 4.27 -9.87 17.85
C ASP A 95 5.65 -9.97 18.52
N ARG A 96 6.65 -10.56 17.84
CA ARG A 96 8.03 -10.62 18.33
C ARG A 96 8.60 -9.23 18.59
N LEU A 97 8.43 -8.29 17.65
CA LEU A 97 8.94 -6.93 17.78
C LEU A 97 8.25 -6.15 18.90
N ALA A 98 6.93 -6.31 19.05
CA ALA A 98 6.17 -5.71 20.14
C ALA A 98 6.57 -6.29 21.51
N ALA A 99 6.74 -7.61 21.61
CA ALA A 99 7.24 -8.28 22.81
C ALA A 99 8.69 -7.88 23.16
N ALA A 100 9.48 -7.44 22.17
CA ALA A 100 10.81 -6.89 22.37
C ALA A 100 10.82 -5.40 22.80
N GLY A 101 9.64 -4.80 23.03
CA GLY A 101 9.50 -3.43 23.51
C GLY A 101 9.37 -2.38 22.40
N SER A 102 9.19 -2.78 21.13
CA SER A 102 8.90 -1.83 20.07
C SER A 102 7.50 -1.24 20.26
N SER A 103 7.38 0.08 20.11
CA SER A 103 6.11 0.80 20.16
C SER A 103 5.15 0.28 19.08
N LEU A 104 3.95 -0.17 19.49
CA LEU A 104 2.97 -0.72 18.55
C LEU A 104 2.56 0.32 17.49
N PRO A 105 2.23 1.59 17.82
CA PRO A 105 1.98 2.61 16.79
C PRO A 105 3.12 2.75 15.77
N ASP A 106 4.38 2.72 16.22
CA ASP A 106 5.53 2.83 15.34
C ASP A 106 5.67 1.61 14.41
N LEU A 107 5.40 0.40 14.92
CA LEU A 107 5.33 -0.81 14.08
C LEU A 107 4.23 -0.74 13.02
N LEU A 108 3.05 -0.20 13.37
CA LEU A 108 1.94 -0.04 12.42
C LEU A 108 2.28 0.98 11.32
N ILE A 109 2.91 2.11 11.69
CA ILE A 109 3.38 3.12 10.72
C ILE A 109 4.41 2.51 9.76
N ALA A 110 5.43 1.83 10.29
CA ALA A 110 6.46 1.19 9.46
C ALA A 110 5.87 0.12 8.55
N TYR A 111 4.99 -0.75 9.07
CA TYR A 111 4.38 -1.82 8.31
C TYR A 111 3.54 -1.28 7.16
N GLU A 112 2.66 -0.31 7.42
CA GLU A 112 1.81 0.25 6.36
C GLU A 112 2.64 1.00 5.32
N PHE A 113 3.64 1.78 5.74
CA PHE A 113 4.57 2.43 4.82
C PHE A 113 5.29 1.43 3.91
N LEU A 114 5.87 0.37 4.48
CA LEU A 114 6.56 -0.67 3.70
C LEU A 114 5.58 -1.45 2.80
N TYR A 115 4.38 -1.75 3.29
CA TYR A 115 3.34 -2.40 2.49
C TYR A 115 3.00 -1.59 1.23
N GLN A 116 2.87 -0.25 1.35
CA GLN A 116 2.60 0.62 0.19
C GLN A 116 3.75 0.67 -0.83
N ASN A 117 4.96 0.31 -0.40
CA ASN A 117 6.19 0.39 -1.19
C ASN A 117 6.79 -0.98 -1.54
N TYR A 118 6.04 -2.07 -1.33
CA TYR A 118 6.52 -3.45 -1.53
C TYR A 118 7.81 -3.73 -0.73
N GLY A 119 7.98 -3.09 0.42
CA GLY A 119 9.14 -3.29 1.29
C GLY A 119 9.20 -4.71 1.87
N LYS A 120 10.38 -5.07 2.36
CA LYS A 120 10.64 -6.39 2.93
C LYS A 120 10.44 -6.40 4.44
N MET A 121 10.20 -7.58 5.00
CA MET A 121 10.07 -7.74 6.45
C MET A 121 11.33 -7.31 7.21
N GLN A 122 12.52 -7.56 6.67
CA GLN A 122 13.78 -7.08 7.27
C GLN A 122 13.85 -5.55 7.40
N ASP A 123 13.18 -4.82 6.51
CA ASP A 123 13.18 -3.35 6.53
C ASP A 123 12.33 -2.85 7.71
N LEU A 124 11.29 -3.59 8.11
CA LEU A 124 10.41 -3.24 9.22
C LEU A 124 11.19 -3.06 10.52
N GLU A 125 12.05 -4.04 10.85
CA GLU A 125 12.88 -4.00 12.05
C GLU A 125 13.87 -2.83 11.99
N GLN A 126 14.44 -2.54 10.80
CA GLN A 126 15.32 -1.40 10.62
C GLN A 126 14.61 -0.06 10.85
N LEU A 127 13.41 0.14 10.27
CA LEU A 127 12.65 1.38 10.47
C LEU A 127 12.24 1.57 11.93
N ALA A 128 11.81 0.49 12.61
CA ALA A 128 11.47 0.53 14.03
C ALA A 128 12.69 0.85 14.91
N LEU A 129 13.87 0.32 14.57
CA LEU A 129 15.12 0.63 15.24
C LEU A 129 15.55 2.09 15.05
N GLU A 130 15.44 2.63 13.84
CA GLU A 130 15.74 4.06 13.61
C GLU A 130 14.78 4.96 14.39
N ARG A 131 13.51 4.56 14.50
CA ARG A 131 12.53 5.27 15.31
C ARG A 131 12.87 5.26 16.80
N SER A 132 13.32 4.12 17.34
CA SER A 132 13.71 4.03 18.76
C SER A 132 14.99 4.80 19.10
N LYS A 133 15.85 5.07 18.10
CA LYS A 133 16.98 6.01 18.23
C LYS A 133 16.57 7.49 18.27
N GLY A 134 15.28 7.79 18.09
CA GLY A 134 14.73 9.14 18.18
C GLY A 134 14.56 9.87 16.86
N ASN A 135 14.86 9.23 15.71
CA ASN A 135 14.59 9.83 14.41
C ASN A 135 13.07 9.99 14.20
N ASP A 136 12.67 11.06 13.53
CA ASP A 136 11.28 11.25 13.13
C ASP A 136 10.94 10.44 11.85
N TRP A 137 9.64 10.20 11.65
CA TRP A 137 9.15 9.39 10.54
C TRP A 137 9.44 9.99 9.16
N GLU A 138 9.51 11.32 9.04
CA GLU A 138 9.84 11.97 7.77
C GLU A 138 11.27 11.60 7.35
N THR A 139 12.22 11.77 8.26
CA THR A 139 13.64 11.43 8.06
C THR A 139 13.81 9.95 7.75
N ILE A 140 13.14 9.07 8.47
CA ILE A 140 13.21 7.61 8.27
C ILE A 140 12.68 7.23 6.87
N MET A 141 11.55 7.79 6.45
CA MET A 141 10.96 7.50 5.13
C MET A 141 11.81 8.06 3.99
N GLU A 142 12.40 9.25 4.16
CA GLU A 142 13.32 9.86 3.19
C GLU A 142 14.57 9.00 3.00
N GLN A 143 15.15 8.50 4.08
CA GLN A 143 16.29 7.58 4.04
C GLN A 143 15.93 6.26 3.35
N TYR A 144 14.74 5.73 3.62
CA TYR A 144 14.24 4.53 2.96
C TYR A 144 14.15 4.73 1.44
N HIS A 145 13.47 5.78 0.98
CA HIS A 145 13.35 6.09 -0.45
C HIS A 145 14.70 6.42 -1.11
N SER A 146 15.64 7.03 -0.39
CA SER A 146 16.97 7.33 -0.94
C SER A 146 17.85 6.09 -1.10
N SER A 147 17.67 5.08 -0.24
CA SER A 147 18.42 3.83 -0.27
C SER A 147 17.79 2.76 -1.17
N HIS A 148 16.50 2.89 -1.50
CA HIS A 148 15.77 1.94 -2.34
C HIS A 148 15.49 2.53 -3.73
N LYS A 149 15.79 1.77 -4.78
CA LYS A 149 15.50 2.21 -6.13
C LYS A 149 13.99 2.31 -6.34
N ALA A 150 13.54 3.41 -6.92
CA ALA A 150 12.16 3.52 -7.38
C ALA A 150 11.87 2.45 -8.44
N PHE A 151 10.74 1.75 -8.30
CA PHE A 151 10.28 0.80 -9.29
C PHE A 151 9.99 1.51 -10.61
N VAL A 152 10.56 0.99 -11.68
CA VAL A 152 10.25 1.40 -13.05
C VAL A 152 9.79 0.13 -13.78
N PRO A 153 8.57 0.10 -14.32
CA PRO A 153 8.08 -1.05 -15.07
C PRO A 153 9.07 -1.45 -16.17
N ARG A 154 9.27 -2.75 -16.33
CA ARG A 154 10.05 -3.31 -17.43
C ARG A 154 9.48 -2.87 -18.78
N ALA A 155 10.36 -2.58 -19.72
CA ALA A 155 10.00 -2.57 -21.14
C ALA A 155 9.96 -4.03 -21.63
N PHE A 156 8.77 -4.60 -21.75
CA PHE A 156 8.59 -5.98 -22.22
C PHE A 156 8.85 -6.08 -23.71
N GLU A 157 9.45 -7.18 -24.15
CA GLU A 157 9.47 -7.53 -25.56
C GLU A 157 8.05 -7.88 -26.02
N ALA A 158 7.68 -7.49 -27.25
CA ALA A 158 6.30 -7.61 -27.72
C ALA A 158 5.79 -9.05 -27.69
N ASP A 159 6.63 -10.00 -28.13
CA ASP A 159 6.30 -11.42 -28.20
C ASP A 159 6.14 -12.05 -26.81
N GLU A 160 6.94 -11.61 -25.83
CA GLU A 160 6.91 -12.10 -24.45
C GLU A 160 5.61 -11.68 -23.75
N LEU A 161 5.24 -10.39 -23.88
CA LEU A 161 4.00 -9.89 -23.30
C LEU A 161 2.77 -10.53 -23.95
N GLU A 162 2.77 -10.71 -25.28
CA GLU A 162 1.68 -11.38 -26.00
C GLU A 162 1.54 -12.84 -25.55
N GLN A 163 2.65 -13.56 -25.34
CA GLN A 163 2.63 -14.93 -24.83
C GLN A 163 1.96 -15.01 -23.45
N TRP A 164 2.31 -14.14 -22.51
CA TRP A 164 1.70 -14.15 -21.17
C TRP A 164 0.24 -13.72 -21.20
N MET A 165 -0.10 -12.67 -21.96
CA MET A 165 -1.47 -12.18 -22.10
C MET A 165 -2.38 -13.15 -22.85
N SER A 166 -1.83 -14.07 -23.62
CA SER A 166 -2.58 -15.15 -24.28
C SER A 166 -3.02 -16.25 -23.31
N ASN A 167 -2.45 -16.31 -22.10
CA ASN A 167 -2.88 -17.25 -21.07
C ASN A 167 -4.12 -16.70 -20.33
N PRO A 168 -5.29 -17.36 -20.40
CA PRO A 168 -6.52 -16.85 -19.80
C PRO A 168 -6.50 -16.82 -18.26
N LYS A 169 -5.48 -17.40 -17.61
CA LYS A 169 -5.28 -17.35 -16.16
C LYS A 169 -4.43 -16.15 -15.71
N LEU A 170 -3.84 -15.39 -16.63
CA LEU A 170 -3.09 -14.17 -16.33
C LEU A 170 -3.84 -12.95 -16.83
N GLY A 171 -3.99 -11.96 -15.97
CA GLY A 171 -4.40 -10.61 -16.33
C GLY A 171 -3.23 -9.63 -16.33
N SER A 172 -3.52 -8.38 -16.70
CA SER A 172 -2.55 -7.28 -16.63
C SER A 172 -1.96 -7.08 -15.23
N ASP A 173 -2.80 -7.27 -14.20
CA ASP A 173 -2.38 -7.10 -12.81
C ASP A 173 -1.39 -8.21 -12.40
N ASP A 174 -1.59 -9.44 -12.85
CA ASP A 174 -0.67 -10.55 -12.57
C ASP A 174 0.73 -10.27 -13.14
N ILE A 175 0.80 -9.75 -14.37
CA ILE A 175 2.07 -9.38 -15.02
C ILE A 175 2.75 -8.23 -14.26
N MET A 176 2.01 -7.18 -13.92
CA MET A 176 2.58 -6.03 -13.20
C MET A 176 2.99 -6.37 -11.76
N ILE A 177 2.24 -7.23 -11.07
CA ILE A 177 2.60 -7.73 -9.74
C ILE A 177 3.89 -8.56 -9.85
N ALA A 178 3.97 -9.48 -10.81
CA ALA A 178 5.18 -10.28 -11.02
C ALA A 178 6.41 -9.42 -11.35
N ASP A 179 6.28 -8.39 -12.18
CA ASP A 179 7.37 -7.45 -12.48
C ASP A 179 7.81 -6.67 -11.23
N THR A 180 6.84 -6.20 -10.43
CA THR A 180 7.13 -5.49 -9.16
C THR A 180 7.85 -6.40 -8.16
N LEU A 181 7.35 -7.63 -7.96
CA LEU A 181 7.99 -8.60 -7.07
C LEU A 181 9.38 -9.02 -7.60
N SER A 182 9.54 -9.19 -8.91
CA SER A 182 10.82 -9.48 -9.56
C SER A 182 11.83 -8.36 -9.28
N PHE A 183 11.43 -7.10 -9.45
CA PHE A 183 12.29 -5.95 -9.17
C PHE A 183 12.75 -5.88 -7.71
N VAL A 184 11.83 -6.09 -6.75
CA VAL A 184 12.14 -5.98 -5.30
C VAL A 184 12.95 -7.18 -4.79
N SER A 185 12.60 -8.39 -5.22
CA SER A 185 13.24 -9.61 -4.75
C SER A 185 14.52 -9.96 -5.49
N GLY A 186 14.64 -9.54 -6.76
CA GLY A 186 15.65 -10.02 -7.70
C GLY A 186 15.32 -11.38 -8.32
N ALA A 187 14.17 -11.98 -8.00
CA ALA A 187 13.73 -13.23 -8.59
C ALA A 187 13.35 -13.05 -10.08
N ALA A 188 13.52 -14.10 -10.88
CA ALA A 188 13.10 -14.08 -12.29
C ALA A 188 11.57 -14.04 -12.38
N MET A 189 11.05 -13.14 -13.22
CA MET A 189 9.61 -12.94 -13.39
C MET A 189 8.92 -14.22 -13.89
N GLU A 190 9.58 -14.97 -14.76
CA GLU A 190 9.12 -16.24 -15.32
C GLU A 190 8.89 -17.27 -14.21
N ASP A 191 9.76 -17.31 -13.21
CA ASP A 191 9.63 -18.24 -12.09
C ASP A 191 8.46 -17.83 -11.19
N LEU A 192 8.26 -16.52 -10.96
CA LEU A 192 7.08 -16.02 -10.23
C LEU A 192 5.77 -16.35 -10.95
N LEU A 193 5.74 -16.20 -12.28
CA LEU A 193 4.56 -16.56 -13.09
C LEU A 193 4.32 -18.08 -13.10
N LYS A 194 5.36 -18.91 -13.07
CA LYS A 194 5.20 -20.37 -12.90
C LYS A 194 4.64 -20.72 -11.53
N GLU A 195 5.10 -20.08 -10.46
CA GLU A 195 4.51 -20.28 -9.13
C GLU A 195 3.01 -19.95 -9.11
N LYS A 196 2.63 -18.87 -9.81
CA LYS A 196 1.23 -18.47 -9.98
C LYS A 196 0.42 -19.47 -10.80
N LEU A 197 0.96 -19.97 -11.91
CA LEU A 197 0.22 -20.76 -12.89
C LEU A 197 0.24 -22.27 -12.64
N GLU A 198 1.41 -22.80 -12.30
CA GLU A 198 1.69 -24.24 -12.19
C GLU A 198 1.52 -24.72 -10.75
N ALA A 199 2.11 -24.00 -9.79
CA ALA A 199 1.95 -24.28 -8.36
C ALA A 199 0.64 -23.72 -7.79
N ASN A 200 -0.11 -22.94 -8.58
CA ASN A 200 -1.39 -22.34 -8.23
C ASN A 200 -1.33 -21.51 -6.91
N LYS A 201 -0.18 -20.87 -6.65
CA LYS A 201 -0.02 -20.00 -5.50
C LYS A 201 -0.73 -18.66 -5.73
N SER A 202 -1.27 -18.10 -4.66
CA SER A 202 -1.73 -16.71 -4.60
C SER A 202 -0.55 -15.75 -4.60
N TRP A 203 -0.79 -14.48 -4.98
CA TRP A 203 0.24 -13.45 -4.89
C TRP A 203 0.70 -13.20 -3.46
N GLN A 204 -0.19 -13.41 -2.48
CA GLN A 204 0.13 -13.36 -1.06
C GLN A 204 1.13 -14.44 -0.66
N GLU A 205 0.91 -15.70 -1.08
CA GLU A 205 1.85 -16.78 -0.78
C GLU A 205 3.22 -16.55 -1.43
N ILE A 206 3.24 -16.02 -2.65
CA ILE A 206 4.48 -15.67 -3.38
C ILE A 206 5.18 -14.48 -2.70
N SER A 207 4.47 -13.43 -2.30
CA SER A 207 5.10 -12.29 -1.62
C SER A 207 5.66 -12.71 -0.26
N THR A 208 4.93 -13.53 0.50
CA THR A 208 5.35 -14.05 1.81
C THR A 208 6.61 -14.93 1.71
N SER A 209 6.74 -15.75 0.65
CA SER A 209 7.94 -16.56 0.42
C SER A 209 9.17 -15.72 0.07
N LEU A 210 8.96 -14.53 -0.52
CA LEU A 210 9.98 -13.53 -0.85
C LEU A 210 10.24 -12.52 0.27
N ASP A 211 9.60 -12.68 1.44
CA ASP A 211 9.65 -11.74 2.56
C ASP A 211 9.18 -10.31 2.19
N ILE A 212 8.31 -10.16 1.20
CA ILE A 212 7.71 -8.89 0.77
C ILE A 212 6.34 -8.72 1.42
N LEU A 213 6.11 -7.58 2.07
CA LEU A 213 4.89 -7.34 2.86
C LEU A 213 3.61 -7.26 2.03
N ASN A 214 3.71 -6.76 0.79
CA ASN A 214 2.56 -6.55 -0.07
C ASN A 214 2.20 -7.81 -0.85
N GLY A 215 1.17 -8.50 -0.38
CA GLY A 215 0.56 -9.67 -1.01
C GLY A 215 -0.75 -9.40 -1.73
N SER A 216 -1.03 -8.15 -2.11
CA SER A 216 -2.32 -7.78 -2.71
C SER A 216 -2.59 -8.54 -4.02
N LEU A 217 -3.86 -8.90 -4.23
CA LEU A 217 -4.30 -9.67 -5.40
C LEU A 217 -4.47 -8.82 -6.67
N SER A 218 -4.52 -7.50 -6.52
CA SER A 218 -4.78 -6.57 -7.62
C SER A 218 -4.10 -5.25 -7.35
N LEU A 219 -3.73 -4.56 -8.42
CA LEU A 219 -3.16 -3.23 -8.29
C LEU A 219 -4.26 -2.20 -8.05
N PRO A 220 -4.02 -1.21 -7.18
CA PRO A 220 -4.90 -0.06 -7.07
C PRO A 220 -5.08 0.60 -8.44
N ARG A 221 -6.27 1.11 -8.70
CA ARG A 221 -6.54 1.91 -9.90
C ARG A 221 -7.08 3.25 -9.47
N LEU A 222 -6.45 4.30 -9.99
CA LEU A 222 -6.89 5.66 -9.79
C LEU A 222 -7.38 6.19 -11.13
N GLN A 223 -8.65 6.61 -11.17
CA GLN A 223 -9.21 7.30 -12.32
C GLN A 223 -9.12 8.80 -12.07
N ILE A 224 -8.33 9.50 -12.90
CA ILE A 224 -8.23 10.95 -12.89
C ILE A 224 -8.86 11.45 -14.19
N THR A 225 -9.93 12.23 -14.10
CA THR A 225 -10.52 12.83 -15.30
C THR A 225 -9.66 13.99 -15.79
N LYS A 226 -9.83 14.34 -17.07
CA LYS A 226 -9.13 15.50 -17.65
C LYS A 226 -9.50 16.80 -16.93
N GLU A 227 -10.75 16.92 -16.47
CA GLU A 227 -11.21 18.09 -15.70
C GLU A 227 -10.51 18.16 -14.34
N GLN A 228 -10.37 17.04 -13.64
CA GLN A 228 -9.64 16.96 -12.37
C GLN A 228 -8.14 17.29 -12.56
N LEU A 229 -7.53 16.78 -13.62
CA LEU A 229 -6.14 17.07 -13.96
C LEU A 229 -5.96 18.57 -14.25
N ASN A 230 -6.77 19.11 -15.17
CA ASN A 230 -6.74 20.52 -15.57
C ASN A 230 -7.02 21.49 -14.41
N LYS A 231 -7.79 21.08 -13.40
CA LYS A 231 -8.05 21.89 -12.20
C LYS A 231 -6.75 22.25 -11.46
N TYR A 232 -5.77 21.35 -11.48
CA TYR A 232 -4.55 21.47 -10.67
C TYR A 232 -3.28 21.70 -11.47
N VAL A 233 -3.28 21.35 -12.76
CA VAL A 233 -2.21 21.74 -13.69
C VAL A 233 -2.22 23.26 -13.82
N GLN A 234 -1.23 23.91 -13.22
CA GLN A 234 -1.03 25.35 -13.30
C GLN A 234 0.24 25.63 -14.09
N LYS A 235 0.20 26.61 -15.00
CA LYS A 235 1.39 27.05 -15.73
C LYS A 235 2.51 27.37 -14.74
N GLY A 236 3.60 26.60 -14.81
CA GLY A 236 4.82 26.81 -14.03
C GLY A 236 4.79 26.34 -12.57
N LYS A 237 3.81 25.54 -12.12
CA LYS A 237 3.82 24.98 -10.76
C LYS A 237 3.77 23.45 -10.68
N PHE A 238 2.76 22.83 -11.30
CA PHE A 238 2.58 21.37 -11.26
C PHE A 238 2.44 20.81 -12.67
N THR A 239 3.20 19.76 -12.98
CA THR A 239 3.02 18.94 -14.18
C THR A 239 1.85 17.98 -14.00
N GLU A 240 1.34 17.40 -15.10
CA GLU A 240 0.32 16.35 -15.05
C GLU A 240 0.75 15.18 -14.16
N GLN A 241 2.02 14.78 -14.26
CA GLN A 241 2.60 13.72 -13.45
C GLN A 241 2.57 14.06 -11.95
N GLN A 242 3.00 15.27 -11.56
CA GLN A 242 3.00 15.66 -10.14
C GLN A 242 1.58 15.75 -9.56
N VAL A 243 0.59 16.14 -10.39
CA VAL A 243 -0.83 16.09 -9.98
C VAL A 243 -1.27 14.63 -9.80
N ALA A 244 -0.93 13.74 -10.74
CA ALA A 244 -1.27 12.33 -10.63
C ALA A 244 -0.65 11.69 -9.37
N GLU A 245 0.63 11.92 -9.11
CA GLU A 245 1.33 11.48 -7.90
C GLU A 245 0.64 12.00 -6.63
N ALA A 246 0.19 13.26 -6.61
CA ALA A 246 -0.55 13.81 -5.47
C ALA A 246 -1.90 13.12 -5.26
N PHE A 247 -2.61 12.74 -6.32
CA PHE A 247 -3.85 11.97 -6.19
C PHE A 247 -3.57 10.55 -5.69
N VAL A 248 -2.49 9.91 -6.16
CA VAL A 248 -2.07 8.59 -5.70
C VAL A 248 -1.73 8.64 -4.22
N LEU A 249 -0.95 9.63 -3.78
CA LEU A 249 -0.62 9.83 -2.38
C LEU A 249 -1.87 10.11 -1.54
N ALA A 250 -2.80 10.91 -2.05
CA ALA A 250 -4.08 11.16 -1.39
C ALA A 250 -4.89 9.87 -1.21
N GLN A 251 -4.98 9.04 -2.26
CA GLN A 251 -5.63 7.73 -2.16
C GLN A 251 -4.90 6.83 -1.15
N LYS A 252 -3.56 6.77 -1.19
CA LYS A 252 -2.70 6.01 -0.25
C LYS A 252 -2.98 6.35 1.21
N LEU A 253 -3.18 7.62 1.50
CA LEU A 253 -3.31 8.13 2.87
C LEU A 253 -4.77 8.34 3.32
N GLY A 254 -5.76 8.02 2.48
CA GLY A 254 -7.17 8.31 2.76
C GLY A 254 -7.47 9.82 2.85
N LEU A 255 -6.69 10.65 2.16
CA LEU A 255 -6.84 12.11 2.10
C LEU A 255 -7.52 12.54 0.80
N THR A 256 -7.97 13.80 0.75
CA THR A 256 -8.46 14.42 -0.48
C THR A 256 -7.29 14.86 -1.37
N PRO A 257 -7.36 14.75 -2.70
CA PRO A 257 -6.34 15.30 -3.60
C PRO A 257 -6.10 16.80 -3.38
N GLU A 258 -7.16 17.56 -3.11
CA GLU A 258 -7.12 18.99 -2.76
C GLU A 258 -6.11 19.29 -1.65
N SER A 259 -6.18 18.53 -0.55
CA SER A 259 -5.36 18.77 0.64
C SER A 259 -3.90 18.38 0.44
N VAL A 260 -3.63 17.27 -0.27
CA VAL A 260 -2.26 16.87 -0.63
C VAL A 260 -1.63 17.89 -1.57
N ILE A 261 -2.34 18.33 -2.61
CA ILE A 261 -1.84 19.34 -3.55
C ILE A 261 -1.58 20.67 -2.85
N ALA A 262 -2.42 21.06 -1.88
CA ALA A 262 -2.18 22.27 -1.07
C ALA A 262 -0.89 22.16 -0.25
N LYS A 263 -0.62 21.01 0.37
CA LYS A 263 0.63 20.75 1.10
C LYS A 263 1.85 20.78 0.18
N LYS A 264 1.80 20.09 -0.96
CA LYS A 264 2.90 20.14 -1.96
C LYS A 264 3.13 21.56 -2.49
N LYS A 265 2.07 22.36 -2.69
CA LYS A 265 2.18 23.79 -3.06
C LYS A 265 2.89 24.62 -2.00
N ALA A 266 2.80 24.24 -0.73
CA ALA A 266 3.48 24.89 0.37
C ALA A 266 4.93 24.40 0.55
N GLY A 267 5.42 23.48 -0.31
CA GLY A 267 6.77 22.94 -0.23
C GLY A 267 6.93 21.75 0.71
N THR A 268 5.83 21.15 1.19
CA THR A 268 5.88 19.93 2.01
C THR A 268 6.26 18.73 1.13
N SER A 269 7.25 17.95 1.56
CA SER A 269 7.69 16.69 0.93
C SER A 269 6.60 15.61 0.99
N ASP A 270 6.69 14.60 0.13
CA ASP A 270 5.73 13.49 0.17
C ASP A 270 5.92 12.67 1.46
N GLU A 271 7.16 12.55 1.94
CA GLU A 271 7.56 11.92 3.19
C GLU A 271 6.95 12.63 4.41
N ALA A 272 7.01 13.96 4.49
CA ALA A 272 6.35 14.72 5.55
C ALA A 272 4.83 14.51 5.54
N ILE A 273 4.22 14.45 4.36
CA ILE A 273 2.77 14.22 4.21
C ILE A 273 2.40 12.83 4.72
N MET A 274 3.17 11.79 4.36
CA MET A 274 2.99 10.41 4.81
C MET A 274 3.22 10.28 6.32
N ALA A 275 4.36 10.75 6.81
CA ALA A 275 4.74 10.71 8.22
C ALA A 275 3.66 11.33 9.10
N LYS A 276 3.16 12.52 8.73
CA LYS A 276 2.05 13.16 9.43
C LYS A 276 0.77 12.34 9.36
N ALA A 277 0.38 11.87 8.17
CA ALA A 277 -0.88 11.14 8.02
C ALA A 277 -0.90 9.82 8.80
N TYR A 278 0.20 9.05 8.78
CA TYR A 278 0.30 7.82 9.55
C TYR A 278 0.43 8.08 11.05
N THR A 279 1.14 9.13 11.46
CA THR A 279 1.19 9.55 12.87
C THR A 279 -0.20 9.92 13.37
N ASP A 280 -0.96 10.74 12.64
CA ASP A 280 -2.33 11.12 13.00
C ASP A 280 -3.28 9.91 13.02
N LYS A 281 -2.98 8.85 12.26
CA LYS A 281 -3.78 7.62 12.21
C LYS A 281 -3.54 6.70 13.42
N TYR A 282 -2.30 6.62 13.91
CA TYR A 282 -1.88 5.62 14.89
C TYR A 282 -1.54 6.16 16.29
N ASN A 283 -1.29 7.46 16.45
CA ASN A 283 -1.03 8.14 17.73
C ASN A 283 -2.21 9.02 18.18
#